data_AF-A0A7W9F389-F1
#
_entry.id   AF-A0A7W9F389-F1
#
_cell.length_a   1.000
_cell.length_b   1.000
_cell.length_c   1.000
_cell.angle_alpha   90.00
_cell.angle_beta   90.00
_cell.angle_gamma   90.00
#
_symmetry.space_group_name_H-M   'P 1'
#
loop_
_entity.id
_entity.type
_entity.pdbx_description
1 polymer ?
#
loop_
_entity_poly.entity_id
_entity_poly.type
_entity_poly.pdbx_seq_one_letter_code
_entity_poly.pdbx_strand_id
1 'polypeptide(L)'
;MVCLTTAPTHFPDCQNDPAARKTTVPAATAAALRFDWLPSADYAVAMVHDENGNGKLDTFVGMPREGFGFSRNPAIRFGPPRFSSARFAVAGGPVAERVKVKYLL
;
A
#
# COMPACT_ATOMS: atom_id res chain seq x y z
N MET A 1 5.04 -6.98 1.96
CA MET A 1 4.04 -7.00 0.87
C MET A 1 3.71 -5.59 0.40
N VAL A 2 3.46 -5.39 -0.90
CA VAL A 2 2.90 -4.17 -1.48
C VAL A 2 1.66 -4.51 -2.30
N CYS A 3 0.57 -3.79 -2.04
CA CYS A 3 -0.66 -3.81 -2.81
C CYS A 3 -0.83 -2.51 -3.59
N LEU A 4 -1.26 -2.64 -4.85
CA LEU A 4 -1.77 -1.56 -5.68
C LEU A 4 -3.23 -1.87 -6.07
N THR A 5 -4.15 -0.94 -5.78
CA THR A 5 -5.60 -1.12 -6.02
C THR A 5 -6.23 0.13 -6.63
N THR A 6 -7.31 -0.04 -7.40
CA THR A 6 -8.22 1.02 -7.84
C THR A 6 -9.51 1.08 -7.03
N ALA A 7 -9.72 0.14 -6.09
CA ALA A 7 -10.99 -0.08 -5.40
C ALA A 7 -10.98 0.56 -3.99
N PRO A 8 -11.72 1.65 -3.75
CA PRO A 8 -11.75 2.32 -2.46
C PRO A 8 -12.26 1.45 -1.31
N THR A 9 -13.16 0.51 -1.60
CA THR A 9 -13.78 -0.39 -0.62
C THR A 9 -12.84 -1.48 -0.10
N HIS A 10 -11.75 -1.77 -0.84
CA HIS A 10 -10.76 -2.75 -0.43
C HIS A 10 -9.48 -2.11 0.13
N PHE A 11 -9.34 -0.80 0.08
CA PHE A 11 -8.18 -0.10 0.63
C PHE A 11 -8.36 0.18 2.13
N PRO A 12 -7.32 0.00 2.98
CA PRO A 12 -5.93 -0.35 2.63
C PRO A 12 -5.59 -1.85 2.62
N ASP A 13 -6.48 -2.71 3.10
CA ASP A 13 -6.17 -4.11 3.39
C ASP A 13 -5.91 -4.96 2.13
N CYS A 14 -6.59 -4.63 1.02
CA CYS A 14 -6.48 -5.26 -0.29
C CYS A 14 -6.67 -6.78 -0.36
N GLN A 15 -6.93 -7.49 0.76
CA GLN A 15 -6.90 -8.95 0.78
C GLN A 15 -7.90 -9.56 -0.19
N ASN A 16 -9.11 -8.99 -0.23
CA ASN A 16 -10.23 -9.50 -1.02
C ASN A 16 -10.50 -8.69 -2.30
N ASP A 17 -9.52 -7.94 -2.79
CA ASP A 17 -9.62 -7.25 -4.07
C ASP A 17 -9.10 -8.16 -5.21
N PRO A 18 -9.97 -8.70 -6.08
CA PRO A 18 -9.56 -9.57 -7.18
C PRO A 18 -8.80 -8.82 -8.28
N ALA A 19 -8.92 -7.49 -8.33
CA ALA A 19 -8.23 -6.64 -9.30
C ALA A 19 -6.92 -6.05 -8.74
N ALA A 20 -6.64 -6.21 -7.45
CA ALA A 20 -5.41 -5.70 -6.85
C ALA A 20 -4.18 -6.39 -7.44
N ARG A 21 -3.16 -5.58 -7.74
CA ARG A 21 -1.83 -6.07 -8.08
C ARG A 21 -1.02 -6.14 -6.79
N LYS A 22 -0.52 -7.34 -6.45
CA LYS A 22 0.28 -7.56 -5.23
C LYS A 22 1.68 -8.02 -5.61
N THR A 23 2.67 -7.60 -4.83
CA THR A 23 4.03 -8.10 -4.93
C THR A 23 4.68 -8.10 -3.55
N THR A 24 5.67 -8.96 -3.37
CA THR A 24 6.46 -9.03 -2.14
C THR A 24 7.93 -9.01 -2.50
N VAL A 25 8.70 -8.22 -1.76
CA VAL A 25 10.15 -8.16 -1.88
C VAL A 25 10.77 -8.26 -0.48
N PRO A 26 11.96 -8.87 -0.35
CA PRO A 26 12.71 -8.83 0.89
C PRO A 26 13.03 -7.38 1.25
N ALA A 27 12.77 -6.97 2.50
CA ALA A 27 13.02 -5.60 2.93
C ALA A 27 14.49 -5.19 2.78
N ALA A 28 15.42 -6.13 2.97
CA ALA A 28 16.85 -5.90 2.82
C ALA A 28 17.26 -5.48 1.39
N THR A 29 16.47 -5.82 0.37
CA THR A 29 16.75 -5.53 -1.05
C THR A 29 15.69 -4.66 -1.71
N ALA A 30 14.71 -4.17 -0.93
CA ALA A 30 13.59 -3.36 -1.41
C ALA A 30 14.04 -1.93 -1.78
N ALA A 31 14.78 -1.79 -2.88
CA ALA A 31 15.23 -0.49 -3.40
C ALA A 31 14.17 0.18 -4.29
N ALA A 32 13.51 -0.60 -5.15
CA ALA A 32 12.44 -0.14 -6.03
C ALA A 32 11.50 -1.29 -6.40
N LEU A 33 10.23 -0.95 -6.61
CA LEU A 33 9.20 -1.85 -7.11
C LEU A 33 8.62 -1.28 -8.39
N ARG A 34 8.27 -2.16 -9.33
CA ARG A 34 7.71 -1.78 -10.62
C ARG A 34 6.42 -2.54 -10.88
N PHE A 35 5.39 -1.80 -11.26
CA PHE A 35 4.15 -2.33 -11.79
C PHE A 35 4.04 -1.87 -13.25
N ASP A 36 4.04 -2.83 -14.17
CA ASP A 36 3.93 -2.58 -15.59
C ASP A 36 2.50 -2.76 -16.11
N TRP A 37 2.22 -2.13 -17.25
CA TRP A 37 0.97 -2.28 -18.00
C TRP A 37 -0.27 -1.98 -17.15
N LEU A 38 -0.22 -0.85 -16.42
CA LEU A 38 -1.36 -0.34 -15.67
C LEU A 38 -2.30 0.42 -16.60
N PRO A 39 -3.59 0.04 -16.68
CA PRO A 39 -4.62 0.87 -17.30
C PRO A 39 -4.66 2.27 -16.71
N SER A 40 -5.17 3.24 -17.46
CA SER A 40 -5.39 4.59 -16.91
C SER A 40 -6.48 4.56 -15.84
N ALA A 41 -6.13 4.88 -14.60
CA ALA A 41 -7.04 4.96 -13.46
C ALA A 41 -6.39 5.72 -12.28
N ASP A 42 -7.20 6.01 -11.26
CA ASP A 42 -6.68 6.38 -9.96
C ASP A 42 -6.31 5.11 -9.18
N TYR A 43 -5.07 5.05 -8.72
CA TYR A 43 -4.54 3.95 -7.93
C TYR A 43 -4.15 4.42 -6.54
N ALA A 44 -4.23 3.53 -5.55
CA ALA A 44 -3.59 3.70 -4.26
C ALA A 44 -2.68 2.52 -3.96
N VAL A 45 -1.54 2.81 -3.31
CA VAL A 45 -0.60 1.81 -2.79
C VAL A 45 -0.77 1.70 -1.29
N ALA A 46 -0.87 0.46 -0.80
CA ALA A 46 -0.67 0.11 0.60
C ALA A 46 0.51 -0.86 0.71
N MET A 47 1.42 -0.58 1.64
CA MET A 47 2.60 -1.38 1.91
C MET A 47 2.57 -1.85 3.35
N VAL A 48 2.91 -3.11 3.56
CA VAL A 48 3.08 -3.74 4.86
C VAL A 48 4.46 -4.39 4.90
N HIS A 49 5.23 -4.11 5.93
CA HIS A 49 6.40 -4.90 6.28
C HIS A 49 5.90 -6.16 6.98
N ASP A 50 5.45 -7.10 6.15
CA ASP A 50 4.83 -8.37 6.55
C ASP A 50 5.92 -9.30 7.09
N GLU A 51 6.15 -9.23 8.41
CA GLU A 51 7.23 -9.93 9.10
C GLU A 51 6.87 -11.37 9.40
N ASN A 52 5.57 -11.68 9.50
CA ASN A 52 5.08 -13.03 9.76
C ASN A 52 4.52 -13.76 8.52
N GLY A 53 4.45 -13.08 7.37
CA GLY A 53 4.14 -13.67 6.07
C GLY A 53 2.65 -13.93 5.82
N ASN A 54 1.75 -13.23 6.51
CA ASN A 54 0.31 -13.46 6.39
C ASN A 54 -0.39 -12.54 5.37
N GLY A 55 0.34 -11.61 4.77
CA GLY A 55 -0.17 -10.72 3.72
C GLY A 55 -1.22 -9.71 4.19
N LYS A 56 -1.27 -9.36 5.48
CA LYS A 56 -2.06 -8.24 6.03
C LYS A 56 -1.24 -7.45 7.03
N LEU A 57 -1.71 -6.25 7.32
CA LEU A 57 -1.20 -5.49 8.45
C LEU A 57 -1.79 -6.04 9.75
N ASP A 58 -0.97 -6.64 10.60
CA ASP A 58 -1.42 -7.05 11.91
C ASP A 58 -1.57 -5.87 12.87
N THR A 59 -2.66 -5.92 13.65
CA THR A 59 -2.98 -4.89 14.63
C THR A 59 -3.30 -5.50 15.99
N PHE A 60 -2.94 -4.80 17.07
CA PHE A 60 -3.34 -5.10 18.43
C PHE A 60 -4.09 -3.90 18.99
N VAL A 61 -5.37 -4.08 19.34
CA VAL A 61 -6.24 -2.99 19.81
C VAL A 61 -6.23 -1.79 18.83
N GLY A 62 -6.26 -2.09 17.53
CA GLY A 62 -6.22 -1.07 16.46
C GLY A 62 -4.85 -0.43 16.20
N MET A 63 -3.81 -0.80 16.95
CA MET A 63 -2.43 -0.34 16.73
C MET A 63 -1.67 -1.33 15.84
N PRO A 64 -1.13 -0.89 14.69
CA PRO A 64 -0.22 -1.68 13.87
C PRO A 64 0.95 -2.25 14.66
N ARG A 65 1.21 -3.56 14.51
CA ARG A 65 2.37 -4.24 15.09
C ARG A 65 3.55 -4.33 14.14
N GLU A 66 3.27 -4.16 12.85
CA GLU A 66 4.24 -4.24 11.76
C GLU A 66 4.37 -2.89 11.07
N GLY A 67 5.45 -2.73 10.29
CA GLY A 67 5.67 -1.53 9.49
C GLY A 67 4.59 -1.36 8.43
N PHE A 68 4.12 -0.14 8.20
CA PHE A 68 3.13 0.14 7.16
C PHE A 68 3.41 1.46 6.44
N GLY A 69 2.89 1.59 5.22
CA GLY A 69 3.01 2.82 4.42
C GLY A 69 1.94 2.91 3.34
N PHE A 70 1.68 4.13 2.86
CA PHE A 70 0.69 4.40 1.81
C PHE A 70 1.25 5.38 0.78
N SER A 71 0.80 5.27 -0.47
CA SER A 71 1.07 6.29 -1.50
C SER A 71 0.63 7.68 -1.04
N ARG A 72 1.29 8.72 -1.56
CA ARG A 72 1.15 10.12 -1.14
C ARG A 72 1.43 10.43 0.35
N ASN A 73 1.79 9.44 1.16
CA ASN A 73 2.17 9.60 2.57
C ASN A 73 1.21 10.47 3.41
N PRO A 74 -0.10 10.19 3.41
CA PRO A 74 -1.06 10.98 4.18
C PRO A 74 -0.71 11.00 5.68
N ALA A 75 -1.10 12.07 6.36
CA ALA A 75 -1.03 12.13 7.81
C ALA A 75 -1.97 11.08 8.43
N ILE A 76 -1.44 10.25 9.31
CA ILE A 76 -2.19 9.22 10.04
C ILE A 76 -2.61 9.81 11.38
N ARG A 77 -3.92 9.79 11.67
CA ARG A 77 -4.48 10.37 12.90
C ARG A 77 -5.39 9.37 13.59
N PHE A 78 -6.56 9.11 13.00
CA PHE A 78 -7.56 8.20 13.53
C PHE A 78 -7.82 7.09 12.52
N GLY A 79 -7.18 5.94 12.74
CA GLY A 79 -7.29 4.78 11.87
C GLY A 79 -6.57 4.91 10.52
N PRO A 80 -6.81 3.97 9.59
CA PRO A 80 -6.20 3.98 8.28
C PRO A 80 -6.65 5.18 7.42
N PRO A 81 -5.84 5.63 6.46
CA PRO A 81 -6.22 6.71 5.57
C PRO A 81 -7.35 6.26 4.63
N ARG A 82 -8.11 7.24 4.11
CA ARG A 82 -9.08 7.00 3.05
C ARG A 82 -8.35 6.81 1.71
N PHE A 83 -8.93 6.03 0.80
CA PHE A 83 -8.40 5.88 -0.57
C PHE A 83 -8.12 7.25 -1.22
N SER A 84 -9.02 8.21 -1.09
CA SER A 84 -8.87 9.54 -1.70
C SER A 84 -7.64 10.33 -1.21
N SER A 85 -7.13 10.07 0.00
CA SER A 85 -5.91 10.72 0.48
C SER A 85 -4.64 10.00 0.04
N ALA A 86 -4.74 8.72 -0.37
CA ALA A 86 -3.62 7.93 -0.87
C ALA A 86 -3.58 7.84 -2.41
N ARG A 87 -4.69 8.11 -3.11
CA ARG A 87 -4.79 7.89 -4.56
C ARG A 87 -3.94 8.83 -5.40
N PHE A 88 -3.39 8.34 -6.49
CA PHE A 88 -2.67 9.07 -7.52
C PHE A 88 -3.11 8.59 -8.91
N ALA A 89 -3.05 9.46 -9.91
CA ALA A 89 -3.48 9.15 -11.27
C ALA A 89 -2.36 8.46 -12.05
N VAL A 90 -2.71 7.40 -12.78
CA VAL A 90 -1.90 6.81 -13.84
C VAL A 90 -2.61 7.09 -15.16
N ALA A 91 -1.90 7.70 -16.11
CA ALA A 91 -2.48 8.16 -17.39
C ALA A 91 -1.54 7.89 -18.57
N GLY A 92 -1.03 6.65 -18.68
CA GLY A 92 -0.22 6.20 -19.82
C GLY A 92 1.26 6.59 -19.80
N GLY A 93 1.72 7.35 -18.80
CA GLY A 93 3.12 7.68 -18.57
C GLY A 93 3.71 7.00 -17.33
N PRO A 94 5.05 7.00 -17.17
CA PRO A 94 5.69 6.51 -15.95
C PRO A 94 5.29 7.39 -14.75
N VAL A 95 4.90 6.74 -13.66
CA VAL A 95 4.60 7.39 -12.37
C VAL A 95 5.56 6.86 -11.32
N ALA A 96 6.16 7.77 -10.54
CA ALA A 96 7.05 7.43 -9.45
C ALA A 96 6.45 7.88 -8.11
N GLU A 97 6.07 6.91 -7.28
CA GLU A 97 5.59 7.14 -5.91
C GLU A 97 6.68 6.78 -4.90
N ARG A 98 6.90 7.67 -3.92
CA ARG A 98 7.74 7.36 -2.75
C ARG A 98 6.82 7.07 -1.57
N VAL A 99 6.89 5.85 -1.05
CA VAL A 99 6.13 5.43 0.14
C VAL A 99 7.08 5.38 1.33
N LYS A 100 6.73 6.09 2.40
CA LYS A 100 7.45 6.06 3.68
C LYS A 100 6.82 4.99 4.55
N VAL A 101 7.60 3.96 4.87
CA VAL A 101 7.22 2.96 5.87
C VAL A 101 7.40 3.57 7.26
N LYS A 102 6.40 3.39 8.12
CA LYS A 102 6.41 3.80 9.52
C LYS A 102 6.19 2.60 10.42
N TYR A 103 6.87 2.61 11.55
CA TYR A 103 6.65 1.70 12.67
C TYR A 103 6.12 2.55 13.84
N LEU A 104 5.14 2.02 14.56
CA LEU A 104 4.56 2.69 15.74
C LEU A 104 5.07 2.09 17.05
N LEU A 105 5.87 1.03 16.96
CA LEU A 105 6.54 0.34 18.05
C LEU A 105 8.03 0.25 17.74
#